data_AF-A0A6C0ELX4-F1
#
_entry.id   AF-A0A6C0ELX4-F1
#
_cell.length_a   1.000
_cell.length_b   1.000
_cell.length_c   1.000
_cell.angle_alpha   90.00
_cell.angle_beta   90.00
_cell.angle_gamma   90.00
#
_symmetry.space_group_name_H-M   'P 1'
#
loop_
_entity.id
_entity.type
_entity.pdbx_description
1 polymer ?
#
loop_
_entity_poly.entity_id
_entity_poly.type
_entity_poly.pdbx_seq_one_letter_code
_entity_poly.pdbx_strand_id
1 'polypeptide(L)'
;MSEMMTNAKHTVMQAVTNKKFLIIIFLLTLFIALAFWVYTTYIAPKLNPEYKDNKEFIGDGGEDAVTNANIYAFYTDWCPHCKTNIISADSGWKKTMDKYNGQKINGVTVTFVEVNGEKEDSTLQNFESDHSVNITGFPTIYLVKGNSVIEFDSDITQDNLTNFLNTAL
;
A
#
# COMPACT_ATOMS: atom_id res chain seq x y z
N MET A 1 6.82 37.98 -40.31
CA MET A 1 7.14 37.65 -38.90
C MET A 1 7.23 38.92 -38.02
N SER A 2 7.96 39.96 -38.44
CA SER A 2 8.06 41.24 -37.72
C SER A 2 6.70 41.91 -37.43
N GLU A 3 5.85 42.12 -38.45
CA GLU A 3 4.55 42.79 -38.27
C GLU A 3 3.55 42.04 -37.39
N MET A 4 3.50 40.70 -37.48
CA MET A 4 2.67 39.88 -36.59
C MET A 4 3.10 40.02 -35.13
N MET A 5 4.41 40.06 -34.86
CA MET A 5 4.93 40.27 -33.50
C MET A 5 4.60 41.67 -32.99
N THR A 6 4.64 42.69 -33.85
CA THR A 6 4.31 44.08 -33.47
C THR A 6 2.82 44.24 -33.18
N ASN A 7 1.95 43.62 -33.98
CA ASN A 7 0.49 43.62 -33.78
C ASN A 7 0.09 42.83 -32.52
N ALA A 8 0.73 41.69 -32.26
CA ALA A 8 0.57 40.95 -31.02
C ALA A 8 1.01 41.78 -29.80
N LYS A 9 2.15 42.47 -29.88
CA LYS A 9 2.63 43.37 -28.82
C LYS A 9 1.65 44.51 -28.55
N HIS A 10 1.13 45.17 -29.58
CA HIS A 10 0.15 46.26 -29.42
C HIS A 10 -1.16 45.78 -28.79
N THR A 11 -1.65 44.63 -29.23
CA THR A 11 -2.87 44.00 -28.70
C THR A 11 -2.71 43.59 -27.23
N VAL A 12 -1.56 42.98 -26.89
CA VAL A 12 -1.20 42.63 -25.51
C VAL A 12 -1.06 43.89 -24.65
N MET A 13 -0.42 44.95 -25.16
CA MET A 13 -0.20 46.18 -24.41
C MET A 13 -1.51 46.93 -24.12
N GLN A 14 -2.46 46.90 -25.06
CA GLN A 14 -3.81 47.46 -24.90
C GLN A 14 -4.69 46.62 -23.95
N ALA A 15 -4.52 45.29 -23.96
CA ALA A 15 -5.19 44.41 -23.01
C ALA A 15 -4.67 44.63 -21.58
N VAL A 16 -3.35 44.75 -21.40
CA VAL A 16 -2.69 44.98 -20.09
C VAL A 16 -3.02 46.34 -19.48
N THR A 17 -3.40 47.35 -20.27
CA THR A 17 -3.86 48.65 -19.74
C THR A 17 -5.32 48.64 -19.28
N ASN A 18 -6.10 47.59 -19.59
CA ASN A 18 -7.50 47.51 -19.19
C ASN A 18 -7.64 47.00 -17.74
N LYS A 19 -8.16 47.85 -16.85
CA LYS A 19 -8.37 47.52 -15.43
C LYS A 19 -9.18 46.22 -15.22
N LYS A 20 -10.16 45.92 -16.08
CA LYS A 20 -10.95 44.68 -15.99
C LYS A 20 -10.13 43.44 -16.35
N PHE A 21 -9.24 43.54 -17.34
CA PHE A 21 -8.34 42.46 -17.73
C PHE A 21 -7.28 42.18 -16.65
N LEU A 22 -6.76 43.22 -16.01
CA LEU A 22 -5.86 43.08 -14.86
C LEU A 22 -6.53 42.38 -13.66
N ILE A 23 -7.81 42.70 -13.39
CA ILE A 23 -8.58 42.01 -12.34
C ILE A 23 -8.77 40.52 -12.67
N ILE A 24 -9.06 40.18 -13.93
CA ILE A 24 -9.21 38.78 -14.35
C ILE A 24 -7.89 38.02 -14.19
N ILE A 25 -6.76 38.61 -14.61
CA ILE A 25 -5.43 38.00 -14.40
C ILE A 25 -5.16 37.79 -12.92
N PHE A 26 -5.45 38.79 -12.08
CA PHE A 26 -5.27 38.68 -10.63
C PHE A 26 -6.10 37.55 -10.01
N LEU A 27 -7.36 37.41 -10.43
CA LEU A 27 -8.22 36.31 -9.94
C LEU A 27 -7.73 34.95 -10.42
N LEU A 28 -7.25 34.85 -11.67
CA LEU A 28 -6.66 33.63 -12.22
C LEU A 28 -5.38 33.22 -11.47
N THR A 29 -4.48 34.17 -11.22
CA THR A 29 -3.24 33.88 -10.48
C THR A 29 -3.54 33.51 -9.04
N LEU A 30 -4.50 34.18 -8.40
CA LEU A 30 -4.98 33.83 -7.06
C LEU A 30 -5.56 32.40 -7.02
N PHE A 31 -6.37 32.03 -8.01
CA PHE A 31 -6.94 30.69 -8.09
C PHE A 31 -5.88 29.61 -8.30
N ILE A 32 -4.90 29.85 -9.19
CA ILE A 32 -3.77 28.93 -9.41
C ILE A 32 -2.92 28.80 -8.15
N ALA A 33 -2.65 29.91 -7.44
CA ALA A 33 -1.90 29.88 -6.18
C ALA A 33 -2.64 29.09 -5.11
N LEU A 34 -3.96 29.26 -4.99
CA LEU A 34 -4.82 28.48 -4.09
C LEU A 34 -4.81 26.99 -4.44
N ALA A 35 -4.97 26.64 -5.72
CA ALA A 35 -4.92 25.26 -6.18
C ALA A 35 -3.56 24.61 -5.89
N PHE A 36 -2.46 25.33 -6.12
CA PHE A 36 -1.10 24.88 -5.80
C PHE A 36 -0.92 24.69 -4.29
N TRP A 37 -1.41 25.63 -3.46
CA TRP A 37 -1.37 25.51 -2.00
C TRP A 37 -2.18 24.30 -1.50
N VAL A 38 -3.39 24.08 -2.02
CA VAL A 38 -4.21 22.92 -1.67
C VAL A 38 -3.54 21.63 -2.10
N TYR A 39 -3.01 21.58 -3.33
CA TYR A 39 -2.32 20.42 -3.85
C TYR A 39 -1.13 20.04 -2.97
N THR A 40 -0.26 21.00 -2.67
CA THR A 40 0.94 20.76 -1.85
C THR A 40 0.63 20.44 -0.38
N THR A 41 -0.41 21.05 0.19
CA THR A 41 -0.75 20.88 1.62
C THR A 41 -1.58 19.63 1.88
N TYR A 42 -2.53 19.29 1.00
CA TYR A 42 -3.53 18.24 1.28
C TYR A 42 -3.46 17.04 0.36
N ILE A 43 -3.04 17.21 -0.90
CA ILE A 43 -3.09 16.15 -1.92
C ILE A 43 -1.74 15.43 -2.01
N ALA A 44 -0.65 16.16 -2.25
CA ALA A 44 0.70 15.63 -2.36
C ALA A 44 1.10 14.68 -1.21
N PRO A 45 0.87 15.00 0.08
CA PRO A 45 1.19 14.09 1.19
C PRO A 45 0.29 12.84 1.26
N LYS A 46 -0.82 12.78 0.53
CA LYS A 46 -1.73 11.61 0.48
C LYS A 46 -1.55 10.74 -0.76
N LEU A 47 -0.81 11.21 -1.77
CA LEU A 47 -0.56 10.46 -3.01
C LEU A 47 0.51 9.36 -2.83
N ASN A 48 1.36 9.49 -1.81
CA ASN A 48 2.15 8.39 -1.27
C ASN A 48 1.59 8.07 0.10
N PRO A 49 0.53 7.25 0.22
CA PRO A 49 0.16 6.73 1.52
C PRO A 49 1.37 5.96 2.05
N GLU A 50 2.09 6.58 2.97
CA GLU A 50 3.03 5.91 3.83
C GLU A 50 2.24 4.80 4.51
N TYR A 51 2.70 3.56 4.33
CA TYR A 51 2.13 2.37 4.95
C TYR A 51 1.77 2.69 6.41
N LYS A 52 0.47 2.78 6.71
CA LYS A 52 -0.01 2.99 8.06
C LYS A 52 -0.40 1.64 8.61
N ASP A 53 0.54 1.08 9.34
CA ASP A 53 0.33 -0.12 10.15
C ASP A 53 -0.92 0.06 11.05
N ASN A 54 -1.78 -0.95 11.07
CA ASN A 54 -2.98 -0.93 11.89
C ASN A 54 -2.57 -1.32 13.32
N LYS A 55 -2.54 -0.33 14.22
CA LYS A 55 -1.96 -0.45 15.57
C LYS A 55 -2.82 -1.21 16.59
N GLU A 56 -3.64 -2.16 16.17
CA GLU A 56 -4.59 -2.83 17.07
C GLU A 56 -3.95 -3.91 17.98
N PHE A 57 -2.66 -4.21 17.85
CA PHE A 57 -2.03 -5.32 18.58
C PHE A 57 -0.86 -4.89 19.46
N ILE A 58 -1.16 -4.23 20.58
CA ILE A 58 -0.33 -4.35 21.79
C ILE A 58 -0.86 -5.59 22.54
N GLY A 59 -0.30 -6.75 22.22
CA GLY A 59 -0.53 -7.94 23.02
C GLY A 59 0.24 -7.83 24.33
N ASP A 60 -0.47 -7.63 25.44
CA ASP A 60 0.08 -7.79 26.79
C ASP A 60 0.38 -9.29 27.02
N GLY A 61 1.61 -9.72 26.76
CA GLY A 61 2.00 -11.11 26.96
C GLY A 61 3.49 -11.35 26.78
N GLY A 62 4.21 -11.43 27.89
CA GLY A 62 5.50 -12.11 28.13
C GLY A 62 6.55 -12.12 27.01
N GLU A 63 7.71 -11.52 27.29
CA GLU A 63 8.96 -11.63 26.52
C GLU A 63 9.54 -13.06 26.52
N ASP A 64 8.81 -14.05 26.02
CA ASP A 64 9.44 -15.22 25.44
C ASP A 64 9.97 -14.77 24.07
N ALA A 65 11.30 -14.82 23.89
CA ALA A 65 11.95 -14.41 22.66
C ALA A 65 11.40 -15.23 21.49
N VAL A 66 10.46 -14.68 20.73
CA VAL A 66 9.84 -15.37 19.61
C VAL A 66 10.91 -15.61 18.56
N THR A 67 11.32 -16.86 18.37
CA THR A 67 12.38 -17.23 17.41
C THR A 67 11.86 -17.61 16.03
N ASN A 68 10.55 -17.85 15.90
CA ASN A 68 9.92 -18.30 14.67
C ASN A 68 8.60 -17.55 14.44
N ALA A 69 8.33 -17.22 13.18
CA ALA A 69 7.06 -16.65 12.74
C ALA A 69 6.62 -17.33 11.44
N ASN A 70 5.31 -17.48 11.27
CA ASN A 70 4.72 -18.05 10.07
C ASN A 70 3.88 -16.98 9.38
N ILE A 71 4.10 -16.77 8.08
CA ILE A 71 3.24 -15.92 7.26
C ILE A 71 2.39 -16.80 6.35
N TYR A 72 1.07 -16.69 6.47
CA TYR A 72 0.07 -17.47 5.75
C TYR A 72 -0.52 -16.63 4.64
N ALA A 73 -0.63 -17.19 3.43
CA ALA A 73 -1.45 -16.67 2.35
C ALA A 73 -2.61 -17.61 2.08
N PHE A 74 -3.83 -17.13 2.34
CA PHE A 74 -5.07 -17.82 2.02
C PHE A 74 -5.53 -17.38 0.64
N TYR A 75 -5.78 -18.35 -0.24
CA TYR A 75 -6.13 -18.09 -1.63
C TYR A 75 -7.08 -19.15 -2.19
N THR A 76 -7.64 -18.88 -3.38
CA THR A 76 -8.44 -19.85 -4.15
C THR A 76 -8.01 -19.86 -5.61
N ASP A 77 -8.28 -20.94 -6.34
CA ASP A 77 -7.87 -21.12 -7.74
C ASP A 77 -8.79 -20.33 -8.70
N TRP A 78 -10.03 -20.05 -8.34
CA TRP A 78 -10.95 -19.26 -9.17
C TRP A 78 -10.74 -17.75 -9.05
N CYS A 79 -10.17 -17.26 -7.94
CA CYS A 79 -10.07 -15.82 -7.69
C CYS A 79 -9.02 -15.14 -8.62
N PRO A 80 -9.42 -14.14 -9.44
CA PRO A 80 -8.49 -13.43 -10.34
C PRO A 80 -7.35 -12.72 -9.60
N HIS A 81 -7.65 -12.14 -8.43
CA HIS A 81 -6.63 -11.48 -7.60
C HIS A 81 -5.63 -12.48 -7.02
N CYS A 82 -6.09 -13.68 -6.61
CA CYS A 82 -5.21 -14.75 -6.13
C CYS A 82 -4.23 -15.22 -7.20
N LYS A 83 -4.72 -15.39 -8.44
CA LYS A 83 -3.87 -15.78 -9.59
C LYS A 83 -2.70 -14.83 -9.78
N THR A 84 -2.96 -13.53 -9.69
CA THR A 84 -1.97 -12.48 -9.96
C THR A 84 -1.03 -12.28 -8.76
N ASN A 85 -1.57 -12.28 -7.55
CA ASN A 85 -0.86 -11.80 -6.36
C ASN A 85 -0.24 -12.91 -5.50
N ILE A 86 -0.70 -14.16 -5.61
CA ILE A 86 -0.23 -15.30 -4.82
C ILE A 86 0.32 -16.42 -5.72
N ILE A 87 -0.48 -16.86 -6.71
CA ILE A 87 -0.19 -18.07 -7.49
C ILE A 87 0.89 -17.81 -8.56
N SER A 88 0.85 -16.64 -9.23
CA SER A 88 1.80 -16.32 -10.29
C SER A 88 3.24 -16.31 -9.77
N ALA A 89 4.14 -16.92 -10.52
CA ALA A 89 5.57 -17.01 -10.15
C ALA A 89 6.26 -15.64 -10.07
N ASP A 90 5.73 -14.63 -10.76
CA ASP A 90 6.23 -13.25 -10.74
C ASP A 90 5.52 -12.35 -9.70
N SER A 91 4.60 -12.91 -8.91
CA SER A 91 3.85 -12.18 -7.89
C SER A 91 4.75 -11.61 -6.80
N GLY A 92 4.28 -10.57 -6.11
CA GLY A 92 4.97 -10.00 -4.95
C GLY A 92 5.14 -11.04 -3.84
N TRP A 93 4.15 -11.91 -3.65
CA TRP A 93 4.20 -13.01 -2.70
C TRP A 93 5.33 -14.00 -3.01
N LYS A 94 5.37 -14.60 -4.21
CA LYS A 94 6.39 -15.60 -4.58
C LYS A 94 7.80 -15.04 -4.51
N LYS A 95 8.01 -13.81 -5.01
CA LYS A 95 9.32 -13.13 -4.91
C LYS A 95 9.78 -12.91 -3.47
N THR A 96 8.83 -12.62 -2.57
CA THR A 96 9.13 -12.43 -1.14
C THR A 96 9.40 -13.77 -0.47
N MET A 97 8.59 -14.79 -0.77
CA MET A 97 8.77 -16.16 -0.31
C MET A 97 10.13 -16.72 -0.70
N ASP A 98 10.53 -16.61 -1.98
CA ASP A 98 11.84 -17.07 -2.46
C ASP A 98 13.00 -16.40 -1.74
N LYS A 99 12.83 -15.14 -1.33
CA LYS A 99 13.87 -14.36 -0.65
C LYS A 99 13.96 -14.67 0.84
N TYR A 100 12.84 -14.88 1.53
CA TYR A 100 12.80 -14.89 3.00
C TYR A 100 12.32 -16.19 3.64
N ASN A 101 11.79 -17.14 2.88
CA ASN A 101 11.33 -18.40 3.44
C ASN A 101 12.51 -19.18 4.05
N GLY A 102 12.39 -19.52 5.34
CA GLY A 102 13.45 -20.13 6.15
C GLY A 102 14.60 -19.19 6.51
N GLN A 103 14.53 -17.91 6.12
CA GLN A 103 15.53 -16.90 6.48
C GLN A 103 15.20 -16.22 7.81
N LYS A 104 16.22 -15.62 8.42
CA LYS A 104 16.05 -14.80 9.62
C LYS A 104 15.87 -13.34 9.26
N ILE A 105 14.83 -12.72 9.79
CA ILE A 105 14.58 -11.27 9.76
C ILE A 105 14.51 -10.82 11.22
N ASN A 106 15.35 -9.85 11.61
CA ASN A 106 15.44 -9.36 13.00
C ASN A 106 15.62 -10.48 14.07
N GLY A 107 16.29 -11.57 13.71
CA GLY A 107 16.53 -12.71 14.59
C GLY A 107 15.41 -13.75 14.63
N VAL A 108 14.27 -13.49 13.98
CA VAL A 108 13.11 -14.38 13.86
C VAL A 108 13.16 -15.14 12.54
N THR A 109 13.06 -16.46 12.57
CA THR A 109 12.98 -17.30 11.36
C THR A 109 11.57 -17.22 10.78
N VAL A 110 11.44 -16.87 9.50
CA VAL A 110 10.14 -16.70 8.83
C VAL A 110 9.83 -17.90 7.95
N THR A 111 8.65 -18.49 8.10
CA THR A 111 8.16 -19.57 7.23
C THR A 111 6.94 -19.08 6.46
N PHE A 112 6.94 -19.28 5.15
CA PHE A 112 5.81 -18.97 4.28
C PHE A 112 4.92 -20.20 4.12
N VAL A 113 3.62 -20.02 4.29
CA VAL A 113 2.61 -21.06 4.17
C VAL A 113 1.53 -20.58 3.21
N GLU A 114 1.19 -21.40 2.23
CA GLU A 114 0.10 -21.15 1.30
C GLU A 114 -1.03 -22.13 1.61
N VAL A 115 -2.25 -21.62 1.75
CA VAL A 115 -3.43 -22.43 2.07
C VAL A 115 -4.49 -22.17 1.00
N ASN A 116 -4.82 -23.21 0.25
CA ASN A 116 -5.89 -23.14 -0.74
C ASN A 116 -7.25 -23.37 -0.06
N GLY A 117 -8.05 -22.33 0.09
CA GLY A 117 -9.35 -22.38 0.77
C GLY A 117 -10.39 -23.29 0.10
N GLU A 118 -10.18 -23.73 -1.14
CA GLU A 118 -11.08 -24.71 -1.81
C GLU A 118 -10.67 -26.16 -1.54
N LYS A 119 -9.38 -26.40 -1.31
CA LYS A 119 -8.80 -27.74 -1.21
C LYS A 119 -8.44 -28.12 0.23
N GLU A 120 -8.23 -27.11 1.08
CA GLU A 120 -7.69 -27.24 2.43
C GLU A 120 -8.62 -26.59 3.47
N ASP A 121 -9.93 -26.82 3.31
CA ASP A 121 -10.99 -26.27 4.17
C ASP A 121 -10.74 -26.53 5.67
N SER A 122 -10.24 -27.70 6.04
CA SER A 122 -9.90 -27.99 7.45
C SER A 122 -8.73 -27.14 7.97
N THR A 123 -7.73 -26.86 7.13
CA THR A 123 -6.59 -26.00 7.51
C THR A 123 -7.06 -24.56 7.70
N LEU A 124 -7.94 -24.08 6.82
CA LEU A 124 -8.55 -22.75 6.92
C LEU A 124 -9.38 -22.62 8.21
N GLN A 125 -10.30 -23.55 8.46
CA GLN A 125 -11.17 -23.53 9.64
C GLN A 125 -10.38 -23.65 10.96
N ASN A 126 -9.34 -24.48 10.98
CA ASN A 126 -8.46 -24.58 12.14
C ASN A 126 -7.75 -23.25 12.40
N PHE A 127 -7.22 -22.59 11.35
CA PHE A 127 -6.59 -21.29 11.49
C PHE A 127 -7.56 -20.22 12.03
N GLU A 128 -8.77 -20.16 11.47
CA GLU A 128 -9.83 -19.24 11.94
C GLU A 128 -10.17 -19.48 13.42
N SER A 129 -10.34 -20.74 13.83
CA SER A 129 -10.62 -21.12 15.21
C SER A 129 -9.46 -20.80 16.15
N ASP A 130 -8.25 -21.23 15.80
CA ASP A 130 -7.04 -21.11 16.64
C ASP A 130 -6.65 -19.64 16.88
N HIS A 131 -6.93 -18.78 15.91
CA HIS A 131 -6.57 -17.36 15.96
C HIS A 131 -7.78 -16.44 16.18
N SER A 132 -8.99 -16.98 16.28
CA SER A 132 -10.23 -16.20 16.43
C SER A 132 -10.41 -15.15 15.33
N VAL A 133 -10.05 -15.50 14.10
CA VAL A 133 -10.20 -14.65 12.90
C VAL A 133 -11.20 -15.27 11.93
N ASN A 134 -11.70 -14.49 10.96
CA ASN A 134 -12.65 -14.97 9.97
C ASN A 134 -12.22 -14.50 8.57
N ILE A 135 -11.91 -15.43 7.69
CA ILE A 135 -11.39 -15.18 6.35
C ILE A 135 -12.58 -15.17 5.38
N THR A 136 -13.16 -13.99 5.18
CA THR A 136 -14.34 -13.82 4.33
C THR A 136 -14.02 -13.54 2.85
N GLY A 137 -12.74 -13.39 2.51
CA GLY A 137 -12.30 -12.98 1.18
C GLY A 137 -10.94 -13.56 0.83
N PHE A 138 -10.60 -13.52 -0.47
CA PHE A 138 -9.32 -14.02 -0.98
C PHE A 138 -8.75 -13.04 -2.04
N PRO A 139 -7.42 -12.81 -2.06
CA PRO A 139 -6.44 -13.36 -1.13
C PRO A 139 -6.44 -12.62 0.23
N THR A 140 -6.09 -13.32 1.30
CA THR A 140 -5.85 -12.73 2.63
C THR A 140 -4.54 -13.25 3.18
N ILE A 141 -3.74 -12.39 3.82
CA ILE A 141 -2.41 -12.73 4.34
C ILE A 141 -2.35 -12.40 5.83
N TYR A 142 -1.85 -13.35 6.63
CA TYR A 142 -1.65 -13.18 8.08
C TYR A 142 -0.22 -13.53 8.48
N LEU A 143 0.36 -12.77 9.40
CA LEU A 143 1.60 -13.10 10.09
C LEU A 143 1.28 -13.55 11.52
N VAL A 144 1.74 -14.75 11.88
CA VAL A 144 1.65 -15.31 13.22
C VAL A 144 3.05 -15.30 13.85
N LYS A 145 3.20 -14.56 14.94
CA LYS A 145 4.45 -14.42 15.71
C LYS A 145 4.13 -14.54 17.21
N GLY A 146 4.46 -15.68 17.80
CA GLY A 146 4.11 -15.97 19.19
C GLY A 146 2.59 -15.97 19.37
N ASN A 147 2.08 -15.11 20.25
CA ASN A 147 0.64 -14.93 20.47
C ASN A 147 0.02 -13.86 19.56
N SER A 148 0.82 -13.14 18.78
CA SER A 148 0.35 -12.09 17.89
C SER A 148 -0.03 -12.64 16.52
N VAL A 149 -1.20 -12.23 16.03
CA VAL A 149 -1.71 -12.53 14.70
C VAL A 149 -2.02 -11.20 14.02
N ILE A 150 -1.32 -10.91 12.92
CA ILE A 150 -1.33 -9.60 12.27
C ILE A 150 -1.77 -9.77 10.82
N GLU A 151 -2.87 -9.13 10.43
CA GLU A 151 -3.33 -9.13 9.03
C GLU A 151 -2.49 -8.16 8.19
N PHE A 152 -2.14 -8.57 6.97
CA PHE A 152 -1.51 -7.70 6.00
C PHE A 152 -2.56 -7.01 5.12
N ASP A 153 -2.74 -5.71 5.33
CA ASP A 153 -3.76 -4.88 4.66
C ASP A 153 -3.13 -3.88 3.67
N SER A 154 -2.34 -4.38 2.73
CA SER A 154 -1.70 -3.54 1.70
C SER A 154 -1.57 -4.28 0.38
N ASP A 155 -1.19 -3.57 -0.69
CA ASP A 155 -0.96 -4.21 -1.99
C ASP A 155 0.13 -5.27 -1.87
N ILE A 156 -0.13 -6.46 -2.41
CA ILE A 156 0.73 -7.65 -2.34
C ILE A 156 1.90 -7.50 -3.33
N THR A 157 2.76 -6.52 -3.06
CA THR A 157 4.01 -6.26 -3.77
C THR A 157 5.19 -6.77 -2.94
N GLN A 158 6.32 -7.04 -3.60
CA GLN A 158 7.52 -7.49 -2.90
C GLN A 158 8.01 -6.46 -1.87
N ASP A 159 7.93 -5.17 -2.20
CA ASP A 159 8.38 -4.09 -1.33
C ASP A 159 7.49 -3.95 -0.09
N ASN A 160 6.16 -3.98 -0.27
CA ASN A 160 5.23 -3.88 0.86
C ASN A 160 5.34 -5.07 1.81
N LEU A 161 5.41 -6.31 1.29
CA LEU A 161 5.61 -7.49 2.10
C LEU A 161 6.97 -7.48 2.81
N THR A 162 8.02 -7.04 2.12
CA THR A 162 9.35 -6.88 2.73
C THR A 162 9.30 -5.87 3.88
N ASN A 163 8.67 -4.71 3.68
CA ASN A 163 8.56 -3.69 4.72
C ASN A 163 7.76 -4.23 5.91
N PHE A 164 6.62 -4.85 5.65
CA PHE A 164 5.79 -5.49 6.67
C PHE A 164 6.57 -6.48 7.52
N LEU A 165 7.34 -7.39 6.89
CA LEU A 165 8.18 -8.35 7.63
C LEU A 165 9.28 -7.68 8.44
N ASN A 166 9.90 -6.60 7.94
CA ASN A 166 10.95 -5.89 8.68
C ASN A 166 10.41 -5.09 9.87
N THR A 167 9.12 -4.71 9.86
CA THR A 167 8.51 -3.92 10.93
C THR A 167 7.76 -4.78 11.95
N ALA A 168 7.10 -5.85 11.51
CA ALA A 168 6.27 -6.69 12.36
C ALA A 168 7.07 -7.78 13.10
N LEU A 169 8.27 -8.12 12.61
CA LEU A 169 9.21 -9.07 13.23
C LEU A 169 10.26 -8.36 14.07
#